data_AF-A0A662A2N2-F1
#
_entry.id   AF-A0A662A2N2-F1
#
_cell.length_a   1.000
_cell.length_b   1.000
_cell.length_c   1.000
_cell.angle_alpha   90.00
_cell.angle_beta   90.00
_cell.angle_gamma   90.00
#
_symmetry.space_group_name_H-M   'P 1'
#
loop_
_entity.id
_entity.type
_entity.pdbx_description
1 polymer ?
#
loop_
_entity_poly.entity_id
_entity_poly.type
_entity_poly.pdbx_seq_one_letter_code
_entity_poly.pdbx_strand_id
1 'polypeptide(L)'
;MILSFIIVWIPQFVYWKMVSGSFLYYSYSNNEHFFFNNPQIINGLFSYRKGWLLYTPIMTFALLGIIVLYKRNKNFFLPILTFQLLNMYIILSWWAWWYGGCYGLRAFIDSYGILAIPFAAFIDLLIRQKKLFKIPGLVFVFALVLFSVFQTSQYYYGEIHWDSMSKKAYWSTFGKLSRPDNFKQLLEHPDYAKAKEGIQAVKKDE
;
A
#
# COMPACT_ATOMS: atom_id res chain seq x y z
N MET A 1 -10.17 -30.38 1.60
CA MET A 1 -9.93 -28.92 1.72
C MET A 1 -9.20 -28.55 3.01
N ILE A 2 -9.69 -28.91 4.20
CA ILE A 2 -9.00 -28.61 5.48
C ILE A 2 -7.60 -29.24 5.54
N LEU A 3 -7.46 -30.51 5.15
CA LEU A 3 -6.17 -31.19 5.13
C LEU A 3 -5.18 -30.49 4.18
N SER A 4 -5.63 -30.12 2.98
CA SER A 4 -4.83 -29.37 2.01
C SER A 4 -4.41 -28.00 2.54
N PHE A 5 -5.30 -27.31 3.26
CA PHE A 5 -4.97 -26.04 3.94
C PHE A 5 -3.86 -26.24 4.97
N ILE A 6 -3.93 -27.28 5.81
CA ILE A 6 -2.93 -27.55 6.86
C ILE A 6 -1.57 -27.94 6.24
N ILE A 7 -1.57 -28.78 5.21
CA ILE A 7 -0.33 -29.30 4.60
C ILE A 7 0.58 -28.18 4.07
N VAL A 8 0.00 -27.10 3.53
CA VAL A 8 0.77 -25.97 2.98
C VAL A 8 1.61 -25.26 4.06
N TRP A 9 1.22 -25.33 5.33
CA TRP A 9 1.96 -24.69 6.43
C TRP A 9 3.11 -25.54 6.97
N ILE A 10 3.12 -26.85 6.70
CA ILE A 10 4.11 -27.77 7.26
C ILE A 10 5.55 -27.37 6.86
N PRO A 11 5.86 -27.08 5.57
CA PRO A 11 7.21 -26.65 5.19
C PRO A 11 7.68 -25.41 5.96
N GLN A 12 6.80 -24.42 6.17
CA GLN A 12 7.11 -23.19 6.91
C GLN A 12 7.42 -23.46 8.39
N PHE A 13 6.61 -24.27 9.07
CA PHE A 13 6.83 -24.59 10.49
C PHE A 13 8.06 -25.47 10.71
N VAL A 14 8.33 -26.42 9.80
CA VAL A 14 9.55 -27.22 9.84
C VAL A 14 10.78 -26.33 9.65
N TYR A 15 10.74 -25.40 8.69
CA TYR A 15 11.82 -24.43 8.49
C TYR A 15 12.10 -23.60 9.75
N TRP A 16 11.07 -23.02 10.38
CA TRP A 16 11.24 -22.30 11.64
C TRP A 16 11.83 -23.18 12.74
N LYS A 17 11.33 -24.41 12.90
CA LYS A 17 11.87 -25.34 13.90
C LYS A 17 13.36 -25.63 13.67
N MET A 18 13.79 -25.78 12.41
CA MET A 18 15.20 -26.04 12.07
C MET A 18 16.11 -24.85 12.34
N VAL A 19 15.64 -23.61 12.12
CA VAL A 19 16.47 -22.41 12.19
C VAL A 19 16.43 -21.74 13.57
N SER A 20 15.23 -21.56 14.16
CA SER A 20 15.06 -20.86 15.44
C SER A 20 14.90 -21.79 16.63
N GLY A 21 14.77 -23.10 16.41
CA GLY A 21 14.47 -24.07 17.45
C GLY A 21 12.99 -24.08 17.90
N SER A 22 12.14 -23.23 17.30
CA SER A 22 10.71 -23.08 17.67
C SER A 22 9.80 -23.21 16.44
N PHE A 23 8.60 -23.78 16.61
CA PHE A 23 7.62 -23.89 15.51
C PHE A 23 6.94 -22.56 15.16
N LEU A 24 6.99 -21.59 16.07
CA LEU A 24 6.59 -20.21 15.85
C LEU A 24 7.70 -19.33 16.41
N TYR A 25 8.14 -18.34 15.65
CA TYR A 25 9.22 -17.45 16.06
C TYR A 25 8.87 -16.00 15.74
N TYR A 26 8.84 -15.15 16.78
CA TYR A 26 8.61 -13.73 16.62
C TYR A 26 9.94 -13.03 16.34
N SER A 27 10.17 -12.65 15.08
CA SER A 27 11.45 -12.07 14.64
C SER A 27 11.59 -10.57 14.92
N TYR A 28 10.51 -9.91 15.35
CA TYR A 28 10.53 -8.48 15.63
C TYR A 28 10.90 -8.23 17.10
N SER A 29 12.16 -7.91 17.34
CA SER A 29 12.63 -7.46 18.66
C SER A 29 12.33 -5.97 18.89
N ASN A 30 12.31 -5.51 20.15
CA ASN A 30 12.19 -4.09 20.56
C ASN A 30 10.79 -3.46 20.46
N ASN A 31 9.79 -4.05 21.12
CA ASN A 31 8.43 -3.51 21.29
C ASN A 31 7.68 -3.19 19.99
N GLU A 32 8.06 -3.82 18.88
CA GLU A 32 7.32 -3.74 17.64
C GLU A 32 6.08 -4.63 17.75
N HIS A 33 4.90 -4.06 17.53
CA HIS A 33 3.62 -4.78 17.60
C HIS A 33 2.53 -4.05 16.82
N PHE A 34 1.32 -4.61 16.83
CA PHE A 34 0.16 -3.99 16.19
C PHE A 34 -0.61 -3.10 17.20
N PHE A 35 -0.97 -1.90 16.75
CA PHE A 35 -1.90 -1.00 17.43
C PHE A 35 -3.30 -1.10 16.81
N PHE A 36 -4.00 -2.18 17.12
CA PHE A 36 -5.36 -2.43 16.61
C PHE A 36 -6.39 -1.36 17.02
N ASN A 37 -6.14 -0.66 18.12
CA ASN A 37 -6.98 0.45 18.61
C ASN A 37 -6.62 1.81 17.97
N ASN A 38 -5.53 1.90 17.23
CA ASN A 38 -5.08 3.14 16.58
C ASN A 38 -4.61 2.89 15.13
N PRO A 39 -5.46 2.28 14.27
CA PRO A 39 -5.09 1.99 12.89
C PRO A 39 -4.92 3.29 12.10
N GLN A 40 -3.82 3.39 11.37
CA GLN A 40 -3.45 4.60 10.63
C GLN A 40 -4.12 4.63 9.24
N ILE A 41 -5.43 4.39 9.16
CA ILE A 41 -6.14 4.17 7.88
C ILE A 41 -6.01 5.38 6.95
N ILE A 42 -6.34 6.57 7.43
CA ILE A 42 -6.31 7.79 6.62
C ILE A 42 -4.88 8.10 6.16
N ASN A 43 -3.91 7.97 7.07
CA ASN A 43 -2.50 8.17 6.75
C ASN A 43 -2.01 7.14 5.72
N GLY A 44 -2.35 5.87 5.92
CA GLY A 44 -2.01 4.77 5.02
C GLY A 44 -2.62 4.90 3.63
N LEU A 45 -3.75 5.59 3.47
CA LEU A 45 -4.37 5.82 2.16
C LEU A 45 -3.84 7.08 1.47
N PHE A 46 -3.65 8.17 2.21
CA PHE A 46 -3.51 9.51 1.59
C PHE A 46 -2.30 10.33 2.03
N SER A 47 -1.51 9.87 3.01
CA SER A 47 -0.35 10.62 3.48
C SER A 47 0.69 10.82 2.37
N TYR A 48 1.37 11.98 2.38
CA TYR A 48 2.53 12.21 1.51
C TYR A 48 3.72 11.34 1.87
N ARG A 49 3.77 10.75 3.07
CA ARG A 49 4.83 9.83 3.46
C ARG A 49 4.77 8.55 2.64
N LYS A 50 3.63 7.83 2.68
CA LYS A 50 3.42 6.51 2.05
C LYS A 50 1.97 6.19 1.68
N GLY A 51 1.13 7.21 1.45
CA GLY A 51 -0.28 7.00 1.12
C GLY A 51 -0.46 6.08 -0.09
N TRP A 52 -1.11 4.94 0.11
CA TRP A 52 -1.28 3.91 -0.90
C TRP A 52 -1.96 4.46 -2.17
N LEU A 53 -3.03 5.24 -2.02
CA LEU A 53 -3.75 5.82 -3.15
C LEU A 53 -3.07 7.06 -3.73
N LEU A 54 -2.16 7.70 -2.98
CA LEU A 54 -1.34 8.79 -3.50
C LEU A 54 -0.27 8.26 -4.46
N TYR A 55 0.44 7.20 -4.05
CA TYR A 55 1.54 6.61 -4.82
C TYR A 55 1.07 5.52 -5.80
N THR A 56 -0.11 4.94 -5.59
CA THR A 56 -0.70 3.94 -6.51
C THR A 56 -2.15 4.30 -6.85
N PRO A 57 -2.38 5.45 -7.51
CA PRO A 57 -3.73 6.00 -7.73
C PRO A 57 -4.64 5.07 -8.54
N ILE A 58 -4.08 4.19 -9.38
CA ILE A 58 -4.85 3.19 -10.14
C ILE A 58 -5.66 2.25 -9.24
N MET A 59 -5.22 2.01 -8.00
CA MET A 59 -5.94 1.14 -7.06
C MET A 59 -7.27 1.74 -6.60
N THR A 60 -7.48 3.05 -6.77
CA THR A 60 -8.80 3.68 -6.59
C THR A 60 -9.85 3.01 -7.48
N PHE A 61 -9.49 2.64 -8.72
CA PHE A 61 -10.39 1.97 -9.64
C PHE A 61 -10.64 0.51 -9.28
N ALA A 62 -9.68 -0.17 -8.67
CA ALA A 62 -9.89 -1.48 -8.09
C ALA A 62 -10.91 -1.40 -6.94
N LEU A 63 -10.80 -0.41 -6.05
CA LEU A 63 -11.76 -0.20 -4.96
C LEU A 63 -13.17 0.14 -5.48
N LEU A 64 -13.28 1.02 -6.50
CA LEU A 64 -14.56 1.28 -7.17
C LEU A 64 -15.14 0.02 -7.83
N GLY A 65 -14.27 -0.83 -8.36
CA GLY A 65 -14.61 -2.13 -8.92
C GLY A 65 -15.32 -3.07 -7.94
N ILE A 66 -15.04 -2.98 -6.63
CA ILE A 66 -15.73 -3.75 -5.60
C ILE A 66 -17.23 -3.40 -5.60
N ILE A 67 -17.56 -2.11 -5.73
CA ILE A 67 -18.96 -1.66 -5.82
C ILE A 67 -19.64 -2.22 -7.09
N VAL A 68 -18.88 -2.36 -8.19
CA VAL A 68 -19.39 -2.96 -9.44
C VAL A 68 -19.70 -4.45 -9.24
N LEU A 69 -18.85 -5.19 -8.51
CA LEU A 69 -19.08 -6.60 -8.20
C LEU A 69 -20.42 -6.82 -7.49
N TYR A 70 -20.84 -5.91 -6.60
CA TYR A 70 -22.14 -6.01 -5.94
C TYR A 70 -23.32 -6.13 -6.92
N LYS A 71 -23.23 -5.47 -8.07
CA LYS A 71 -24.28 -5.50 -9.10
C LYS A 71 -24.09 -6.62 -10.12
N ARG A 72 -22.85 -6.93 -10.50
CA ARG A 72 -22.53 -7.83 -11.62
C ARG A 72 -22.13 -9.24 -11.21
N ASN A 73 -21.52 -9.43 -10.04
CA ASN A 73 -21.06 -10.73 -9.57
C ASN A 73 -20.98 -10.78 -8.04
N LYS A 74 -22.15 -10.94 -7.41
CA LYS A 74 -22.31 -10.92 -5.94
C LYS A 74 -21.47 -11.97 -5.21
N ASN A 75 -21.17 -13.09 -5.87
CA ASN A 75 -20.37 -14.17 -5.28
C ASN A 75 -18.95 -13.72 -4.94
N PHE A 76 -18.37 -12.77 -5.68
CA PHE A 76 -17.05 -12.21 -5.39
C PHE A 76 -17.10 -10.95 -4.51
N PHE A 77 -18.24 -10.27 -4.44
CA PHE A 77 -18.36 -9.02 -3.69
C PHE A 77 -18.00 -9.18 -2.21
N LEU A 78 -18.70 -10.06 -1.50
CA LEU A 78 -18.53 -10.20 -0.06
C LEU A 78 -17.13 -10.74 0.32
N PRO A 79 -16.59 -11.80 -0.31
CA PRO A 79 -15.24 -12.27 -0.01
C PRO A 79 -14.16 -11.21 -0.23
N ILE A 80 -14.21 -10.48 -1.35
CA ILE A 80 -13.20 -9.47 -1.69
C ILE A 80 -13.33 -8.24 -0.81
N LEU A 81 -14.55 -7.77 -0.53
CA LEU A 81 -14.78 -6.65 0.38
C LEU A 81 -14.26 -6.98 1.78
N THR A 82 -14.64 -8.14 2.33
CA THR A 82 -14.19 -8.57 3.66
C THR A 82 -12.68 -8.73 3.70
N PHE A 83 -12.09 -9.39 2.69
CA PHE A 83 -10.64 -9.48 2.58
C PHE A 83 -9.98 -8.10 2.57
N GLN A 84 -10.45 -7.17 1.72
CA GLN A 84 -9.84 -5.86 1.58
C GLN A 84 -9.94 -5.00 2.85
N LEU A 85 -11.08 -5.04 3.54
CA LEU A 85 -11.28 -4.33 4.80
C LEU A 85 -10.39 -4.90 5.91
N LEU A 86 -10.35 -6.23 6.06
CA LEU A 86 -9.49 -6.88 7.05
C LEU A 86 -8.00 -6.67 6.74
N ASN A 87 -7.61 -6.82 5.47
CA ASN A 87 -6.24 -6.61 5.03
C ASN A 87 -5.79 -5.18 5.31
N MET A 88 -6.60 -4.18 4.94
CA MET A 88 -6.31 -2.77 5.22
C MET A 88 -6.23 -2.48 6.72
N TYR A 89 -7.15 -3.01 7.51
CA TYR A 89 -7.15 -2.85 8.96
C TYR A 89 -5.87 -3.41 9.59
N ILE A 90 -5.54 -4.67 9.30
CA ILE A 90 -4.37 -5.35 9.86
C ILE A 90 -3.08 -4.65 9.43
N ILE A 91 -2.92 -4.36 8.14
CA ILE A 91 -1.72 -3.70 7.60
C ILE A 91 -1.52 -2.33 8.25
N LEU A 92 -2.57 -1.52 8.31
CA LEU A 92 -2.47 -0.15 8.81
C LEU A 92 -2.50 -0.06 10.34
N SER A 93 -2.70 -1.18 11.04
CA SER A 93 -2.49 -1.33 12.48
C SER A 93 -1.03 -1.63 12.85
N TRP A 94 -0.14 -1.92 11.89
CA TRP A 94 1.28 -2.13 12.22
C TRP A 94 1.90 -0.83 12.76
N TRP A 95 2.77 -0.93 13.79
CA TRP A 95 3.40 0.24 14.44
C TRP A 95 4.01 1.23 13.44
N ALA A 96 4.69 0.71 12.43
CA ALA A 96 5.19 1.45 11.28
C ALA A 96 4.29 1.18 10.08
N TRP A 97 3.09 1.79 10.07
CA TRP A 97 2.11 1.66 8.98
C TRP A 97 2.66 2.03 7.59
N TRP A 98 3.79 2.73 7.53
CA TRP A 98 4.48 3.13 6.31
C TRP A 98 5.50 2.08 5.81
N TYR A 99 5.74 1.01 6.56
CA TYR A 99 6.56 -0.16 6.20
C TYR A 99 8.00 0.15 5.75
N GLY A 100 8.60 1.21 6.29
CA GLY A 100 10.01 1.56 6.11
C GLY A 100 10.39 1.94 4.67
N GLY A 101 11.66 1.70 4.31
CA GLY A 101 12.27 2.14 3.05
C GLY A 101 11.75 1.39 1.81
N CYS A 102 10.87 2.02 1.03
CA CYS A 102 10.35 1.48 -0.24
C CYS A 102 9.59 2.54 -1.06
N TYR A 103 9.24 2.23 -2.31
CA TYR A 103 8.26 3.02 -3.07
C TYR A 103 6.83 2.59 -2.72
N GLY A 104 5.96 3.57 -2.42
CA GLY A 104 4.59 3.30 -2.01
C GLY A 104 4.48 2.43 -0.75
N LEU A 105 3.32 1.81 -0.55
CA LEU A 105 3.05 0.98 0.63
C LEU A 105 3.16 -0.50 0.27
N ARG A 106 4.39 -1.04 0.42
CA ARG A 106 4.77 -2.40 -0.01
C ARG A 106 3.85 -3.50 0.51
N ALA A 107 3.30 -3.35 1.71
CA ALA A 107 2.46 -4.37 2.33
C ALA A 107 1.15 -4.67 1.57
N PHE A 108 0.68 -3.76 0.69
CA PHE A 108 -0.48 -4.01 -0.15
C PHE A 108 -0.16 -4.79 -1.44
N ILE A 109 1.11 -5.02 -1.81
CA ILE A 109 1.44 -5.67 -3.09
C ILE A 109 0.80 -7.07 -3.20
N ASP A 110 0.80 -7.84 -2.10
CA ASP A 110 0.22 -9.19 -2.09
C ASP A 110 -1.30 -9.18 -2.29
N SER A 111 -1.98 -8.06 -1.98
CA SER A 111 -3.43 -7.93 -2.21
C SER A 111 -3.78 -7.62 -3.67
N TYR A 112 -2.81 -7.23 -4.50
CA TYR A 112 -3.06 -6.80 -5.88
C TYR A 112 -3.58 -7.94 -6.77
N GLY A 113 -3.17 -9.19 -6.51
CA GLY A 113 -3.73 -10.35 -7.22
C GLY A 113 -5.23 -10.51 -6.99
N ILE A 114 -5.70 -10.29 -5.76
CA ILE A 114 -7.13 -10.34 -5.42
C ILE A 114 -7.85 -9.10 -5.96
N LEU A 115 -7.24 -7.92 -5.85
CA LEU A 115 -7.78 -6.65 -6.36
C LEU A 115 -7.83 -6.56 -7.89
N ALA A 116 -7.13 -7.44 -8.62
CA ALA A 116 -7.26 -7.56 -10.07
C ALA A 116 -8.70 -7.92 -10.50
N ILE A 117 -9.44 -8.70 -9.68
CA ILE A 117 -10.83 -9.11 -9.96
C ILE A 117 -11.78 -7.89 -9.97
N PRO A 118 -11.89 -7.08 -8.90
CA PRO A 118 -12.74 -5.89 -8.94
C PRO A 118 -12.22 -4.87 -9.95
N PHE A 119 -10.90 -4.75 -10.14
CA PHE A 119 -10.36 -3.89 -11.20
C PHE A 119 -10.85 -4.32 -12.60
N ALA A 120 -10.85 -5.62 -12.91
CA ALA A 120 -11.41 -6.14 -14.15
C ALA A 120 -12.92 -5.83 -14.28
N ALA A 121 -13.68 -5.92 -13.19
CA ALA A 121 -15.09 -5.53 -13.18
C ALA A 121 -15.29 -4.03 -13.47
N PHE A 122 -14.41 -3.16 -12.97
CA PHE A 122 -14.42 -1.74 -13.31
C PHE A 122 -14.09 -1.50 -14.80
N ILE A 123 -13.08 -2.18 -15.34
CA ILE A 123 -12.72 -2.06 -16.76
C ILE A 123 -13.86 -2.57 -17.67
N ASP A 124 -14.52 -3.68 -17.32
CA ASP A 124 -15.71 -4.17 -18.03
C ASP A 124 -16.89 -3.18 -17.94
N LEU A 125 -17.06 -2.47 -16.82
CA LEU A 125 -18.03 -1.38 -16.72
C LEU A 125 -17.68 -0.24 -17.68
N LEU A 126 -16.41 0.15 -17.76
CA LEU A 126 -15.92 1.26 -18.58
C LEU A 126 -16.00 0.97 -20.08
N ILE A 127 -15.63 -0.24 -20.51
CA ILE A 127 -15.64 -0.67 -21.91
C ILE A 127 -17.05 -0.72 -22.51
N ARG A 128 -18.06 -0.94 -21.66
CA ARG A 128 -19.48 -0.96 -22.05
C ARG A 128 -20.12 0.44 -22.13
N GLN A 129 -19.41 1.50 -21.75
CA GLN A 129 -19.90 2.87 -21.89
C GLN A 129 -19.85 3.35 -23.34
N LYS A 130 -20.57 4.44 -23.62
CA LYS A 130 -20.47 5.16 -24.91
C LYS A 130 -19.03 5.61 -25.17
N LYS A 131 -18.63 5.71 -26.44
CA LYS A 131 -17.25 6.10 -26.86
C LYS A 131 -16.74 7.36 -26.15
N LEU A 132 -17.63 8.35 -25.93
CA LEU A 132 -17.33 9.61 -25.23
C LEU A 132 -16.79 9.41 -23.81
N PHE A 133 -17.21 8.36 -23.09
CA PHE A 133 -16.73 8.06 -21.73
C PHE A 133 -15.68 6.95 -21.73
N LYS A 134 -15.86 5.94 -22.60
CA LYS A 134 -14.95 4.81 -22.73
C LYS A 134 -13.53 5.24 -23.09
N ILE A 135 -13.37 6.05 -24.15
CA ILE A 135 -12.04 6.40 -24.67
C ILE A 135 -11.26 7.24 -23.64
N PRO A 136 -11.79 8.38 -23.12
CA PRO A 136 -11.06 9.15 -22.12
C PRO A 136 -10.78 8.36 -20.85
N GLY A 137 -11.71 7.50 -20.41
CA GLY A 137 -11.49 6.67 -19.22
C GLY A 137 -10.35 5.65 -19.41
N LEU A 138 -10.29 4.97 -20.56
CA LEU A 138 -9.19 4.02 -20.83
C LEU A 138 -7.85 4.74 -20.98
N VAL A 139 -7.84 5.90 -21.65
CA VAL A 139 -6.65 6.77 -21.73
C VAL A 139 -6.21 7.21 -20.34
N PHE A 140 -7.14 7.58 -19.46
CA PHE A 140 -6.82 7.98 -18.09
C PHE A 140 -6.24 6.82 -17.28
N VAL A 141 -6.83 5.62 -17.33
CA VAL A 141 -6.28 4.43 -16.66
C VAL A 141 -4.87 4.12 -17.18
N PHE A 142 -4.66 4.19 -18.49
CA PHE A 142 -3.34 3.99 -19.09
C PHE A 142 -2.33 5.05 -18.63
N ALA A 143 -2.73 6.32 -18.58
CA ALA A 143 -1.90 7.40 -18.07
C ALA A 143 -1.48 7.18 -16.60
N LEU A 144 -2.33 6.59 -15.76
CA LEU A 144 -1.96 6.24 -14.39
C LEU A 144 -0.93 5.11 -14.29
N VAL A 145 -0.94 4.17 -15.24
CA VAL A 145 0.12 3.15 -15.34
C VAL A 145 1.44 3.84 -15.68
N LEU A 146 1.45 4.71 -16.69
CA LEU A 146 2.65 5.49 -17.05
C LEU A 146 3.13 6.37 -15.90
N PHE A 147 2.20 7.00 -15.17
CA PHE A 147 2.51 7.80 -13.99
C PHE A 147 3.17 6.95 -12.88
N SER A 148 2.71 5.71 -12.66
CA SER A 148 3.30 4.79 -11.68
C SER A 148 4.73 4.40 -12.07
N VAL A 149 4.98 4.16 -13.37
CA VAL A 149 6.33 3.89 -13.90
C VAL A 149 7.24 5.11 -13.73
N PHE A 150 6.72 6.30 -14.04
CA PHE A 150 7.45 7.56 -13.87
C PHE A 150 7.83 7.79 -12.40
N GLN A 151 6.88 7.64 -11.46
CA GLN A 151 7.18 7.78 -10.04
C GLN A 151 8.12 6.70 -9.51
N THR A 152 8.08 5.48 -10.05
CA THR A 152 9.08 4.45 -9.73
C THR A 152 10.47 4.90 -10.16
N SER A 153 10.59 5.59 -11.29
CA SER A 153 11.85 6.20 -11.74
C SER A 153 12.29 7.33 -10.80
N GLN A 154 11.38 8.21 -10.37
CA GLN A 154 11.65 9.25 -9.37
C GLN A 154 12.11 8.67 -8.02
N TYR A 155 11.59 7.51 -7.65
CA TYR A 155 12.06 6.80 -6.46
C TYR A 155 13.48 6.25 -6.66
N TYR A 156 13.75 5.64 -7.82
CA TYR A 156 15.06 5.07 -8.14
C TYR A 156 16.18 6.12 -8.15
N TYR A 157 15.92 7.32 -8.69
CA TYR A 157 16.89 8.43 -8.72
C TYR A 157 16.87 9.31 -7.44
N GLY A 158 15.94 9.04 -6.51
CA GLY A 158 15.92 9.64 -5.17
C GLY A 158 15.23 11.01 -5.09
N GLU A 159 14.38 11.36 -6.06
CA GLU A 159 13.45 12.48 -6.00
C GLU A 159 12.23 12.18 -5.12
N ILE A 160 11.91 10.90 -4.93
CA ILE A 160 10.98 10.42 -3.90
C ILE A 160 11.82 9.73 -2.81
N HIS A 161 11.88 10.34 -1.63
CA HIS A 161 12.57 9.77 -0.49
C HIS A 161 11.89 8.48 -0.02
N TRP A 162 12.67 7.48 0.36
CA TRP A 162 12.17 6.13 0.67
C TRP A 162 11.33 6.03 1.95
N ASP A 163 11.34 7.04 2.81
CA ASP A 163 10.71 6.98 4.14
C ASP A 163 10.14 8.31 4.67
N SER A 164 10.58 9.44 4.13
CA SER A 164 10.51 10.75 4.83
C SER A 164 9.88 11.85 3.99
N MET A 165 9.13 11.45 2.97
CA MET A 165 8.42 12.40 2.12
C MET A 165 7.40 13.19 2.94
N SER A 166 7.52 14.51 2.88
CA SER A 166 6.51 15.46 3.33
C SER A 166 5.69 15.96 2.15
N LYS A 167 4.61 16.70 2.43
CA LYS A 167 3.86 17.42 1.40
C LYS A 167 4.76 18.36 0.61
N LYS A 168 5.64 19.12 1.29
CA LYS A 168 6.53 20.09 0.63
C LYS A 168 7.54 19.39 -0.27
N ALA A 169 8.15 18.30 0.22
CA ALA A 169 9.09 17.50 -0.56
C ALA A 169 8.42 16.92 -1.81
N TYR A 170 7.23 16.31 -1.65
CA TYR A 170 6.47 15.71 -2.76
C TYR A 170 6.19 16.70 -3.88
N TRP A 171 5.67 17.89 -3.54
CA TRP A 171 5.34 18.89 -4.56
C TRP A 171 6.58 19.56 -5.15
N SER A 172 7.71 19.59 -4.44
CA SER A 172 8.97 20.15 -4.99
C SER A 172 9.50 19.32 -6.16
N THR A 173 9.32 17.99 -6.11
CA THR A 173 9.79 17.03 -7.10
C THR A 173 8.69 16.48 -8.02
N PHE A 174 7.41 16.80 -7.79
CA PHE A 174 6.30 16.31 -8.60
C PHE A 174 6.51 16.61 -10.10
N GLY A 175 6.51 15.55 -10.92
CA GLY A 175 6.71 15.68 -12.38
C GLY A 175 8.13 16.02 -12.82
N LYS A 176 9.13 15.98 -11.91
CA LYS A 176 10.53 16.33 -12.19
C LYS A 176 11.47 15.17 -11.93
N LEU A 177 12.55 15.07 -12.70
CA LEU A 177 13.64 14.10 -12.53
C LEU A 177 14.87 14.75 -11.87
N SER A 178 14.66 15.81 -11.10
CA SER A 178 15.69 16.52 -10.38
C SER A 178 15.11 17.07 -9.09
N ARG A 179 15.84 16.90 -7.99
CA ARG A 179 15.48 17.47 -6.68
C ARG A 179 16.12 18.85 -6.49
N PRO A 180 15.45 19.79 -5.80
CA PRO A 180 16.06 21.07 -5.46
C PRO A 180 17.18 20.89 -4.42
N ASP A 181 18.09 21.86 -4.34
CA ASP A 181 19.23 21.80 -3.40
C ASP A 181 18.79 21.70 -1.93
N ASN A 182 17.66 22.32 -1.59
CA ASN A 182 17.08 22.29 -0.26
C ASN A 182 16.20 21.05 0.00
N PHE A 183 16.19 20.03 -0.87
CA PHE A 183 15.29 18.87 -0.75
C PHE A 183 15.35 18.19 0.62
N LYS A 184 16.55 18.04 1.19
CA LYS A 184 16.73 17.43 2.53
C LYS A 184 15.98 18.19 3.63
N GLN A 185 15.94 19.52 3.56
CA GLN A 185 15.24 20.38 4.52
C GLN A 185 13.71 20.29 4.37
N LEU A 186 13.23 19.78 3.24
CA LEU A 186 11.81 19.56 3.00
C LEU A 186 11.33 18.21 3.54
N LEU A 187 12.23 17.30 3.93
CA LEU A 187 11.86 15.98 4.44
C LEU A 187 11.37 16.05 5.89
N GLU A 188 10.50 15.11 6.25
CA GLU A 188 10.00 14.94 7.62
C GLU A 188 10.32 13.51 8.07
N HIS A 189 11.42 13.32 8.79
CA HIS A 189 11.83 11.99 9.27
C HIS A 189 10.90 11.50 10.38
N PRO A 190 10.42 10.24 10.34
CA PRO A 190 9.56 9.73 11.40
C PRO A 190 10.35 9.48 12.68
N ASP A 191 9.74 9.76 13.83
CA ASP A 191 10.29 9.39 15.14
C ASP A 191 9.96 7.92 15.41
N TYR A 192 10.91 7.04 15.10
CA TYR A 192 10.77 5.60 15.27
C TYR A 192 10.56 5.17 16.72
N ALA A 193 11.12 5.90 17.70
CA ALA A 193 10.94 5.57 19.11
C ALA A 193 9.48 5.79 19.52
N LYS A 194 8.93 6.97 19.20
CA LYS A 194 7.52 7.29 19.47
C LYS A 194 6.56 6.41 18.67
N ALA A 195 6.91 6.05 17.43
CA ALA A 195 6.07 5.17 16.62
C ALA A 195 5.91 3.78 17.23
N LYS A 196 6.95 3.25 17.89
CA LYS A 196 6.88 1.98 18.63
C LYS A 196 6.01 2.05 19.89
N GLU A 197 5.69 3.25 20.35
CA GLU A 197 4.72 3.52 21.43
C GLU A 197 3.32 3.85 20.88
N GLY A 198 3.14 3.82 19.55
CA GLY A 198 1.87 4.14 18.89
C GLY A 198 1.65 5.63 18.64
N ILE A 199 2.67 6.46 18.89
CA ILE A 199 2.62 7.92 18.72
C ILE A 199 3.25 8.29 17.37
N GLN A 200 2.46 8.92 16.50
CA GLN A 200 2.93 9.37 15.19
C GLN A 200 3.57 10.76 15.32
N ALA A 201 4.90 10.83 15.24
CA ALA A 201 5.64 12.07 15.37
C ALA A 201 6.75 12.18 14.31
N VAL A 202 7.15 13.41 14.03
CA VAL A 202 8.32 13.73 13.20
C VAL A 202 9.50 13.95 14.15
N LYS A 203 10.63 13.34 13.84
CA LYS A 203 11.89 13.57 14.54
C LYS A 203 12.29 15.02 14.27
N LYS A 204 12.38 15.83 15.33
CA LYS A 204 12.99 17.15 15.22
C LYS A 204 14.50 16.92 15.14
N ASP A 205 15.12 17.46 14.10
CA ASP A 205 16.58 17.50 14.02
C ASP A 205 17.08 18.31 15.24
N GLU A 206 18.00 17.72 16.01
CA GLU A 206 18.84 18.45 16.98
C GLU A 206 19.91 19.25 16.24
#